data_AF-A0A2E1L867-F1
#
_entry.id   AF-A0A2E1L867-F1
#
_cell.length_a   1.000
_cell.length_b   1.000
_cell.length_c   1.000
_cell.angle_alpha   90.00
_cell.angle_beta   90.00
_cell.angle_gamma   90.00
#
_symmetry.space_group_name_H-M   'P 1'
#
loop_
_entity.id
_entity.type
_entity.pdbx_description
1 polymer ?
#
loop_
_entity_poly.entity_id
_entity_poly.type
_entity_poly.pdbx_seq_one_letter_code
_entity_poly.pdbx_strand_id
1 'polypeptide(L)'
;MTDDLRIKTEPATEENLSLENDIHPFDSNPPERLSERHPVIVDGILGEACVGTLGAYSTRINIKLSEEHPDLGSTFQTKYFRFVEPGFVEWGHYGQNFKIEKIIKN
;
A
#
# COMPACT_ATOMS: atom_id res chain seq x y z
N MET A 1 32.54 1.97 10.25
CA MET A 1 31.89 2.97 9.40
C MET A 1 30.71 2.27 8.76
N THR A 2 29.55 2.32 9.41
CA THR A 2 28.32 1.74 8.89
C THR A 2 27.77 2.70 7.85
N ASP A 3 27.72 2.26 6.60
CA ASP A 3 26.92 2.92 5.57
C ASP A 3 25.50 3.02 6.11
N ASP A 4 25.09 4.23 6.51
CA ASP A 4 23.68 4.58 6.62
C ASP A 4 23.11 4.45 5.21
N LEU A 5 22.59 3.26 4.89
CA LEU A 5 21.77 3.03 3.71
C LEU A 5 20.55 3.95 3.85
N ARG A 6 20.67 5.18 3.35
CA ARG A 6 19.55 6.10 3.25
C ARG A 6 18.55 5.48 2.30
N ILE A 7 17.53 4.85 2.87
CA ILE A 7 16.38 4.35 2.13
C ILE A 7 15.79 5.57 1.42
N LYS A 8 15.83 5.54 0.10
CA LYS A 8 15.19 6.58 -0.69
C LYS A 8 13.71 6.26 -0.79
N THR A 9 12.90 7.28 -0.57
CA THR A 9 11.45 7.18 -0.60
C THR A 9 10.84 8.30 -1.44
N GLU A 10 9.62 8.06 -1.89
CA GLU A 10 8.72 9.08 -2.43
C GLU A 10 7.35 8.98 -1.72
N PRO A 11 6.59 10.09 -1.61
CA PRO A 11 5.24 10.03 -1.06
C PRO A 11 4.37 9.07 -1.86
N ALA A 12 3.67 8.16 -1.19
CA ALA A 12 2.81 7.22 -1.89
C ALA A 12 1.54 7.90 -2.43
N THR A 13 1.10 7.47 -3.60
CA THR A 13 -0.16 7.85 -4.23
C THR A 13 -0.94 6.59 -4.56
N GLU A 14 -2.21 6.73 -4.90
CA GLU A 14 -3.00 5.60 -5.40
C GLU A 14 -2.34 4.98 -6.65
N GLU A 15 -1.82 5.82 -7.54
CA GLU A 15 -1.21 5.41 -8.79
C GLU A 15 0.14 4.72 -8.60
N ASN A 16 1.05 5.26 -7.78
CA ASN A 16 2.37 4.63 -7.60
C ASN A 16 2.34 3.38 -6.71
N LEU A 17 1.25 3.16 -5.96
CA LEU A 17 1.00 1.91 -5.23
C LEU A 17 0.09 0.94 -6.00
N SER A 18 -0.46 1.32 -7.15
CA SER A 18 -1.31 0.43 -7.93
C SER A 18 -0.54 -0.81 -8.39
N LEU A 19 -1.20 -1.96 -8.35
CA LEU A 19 -0.64 -3.17 -8.95
C LEU A 19 -0.62 -3.05 -10.47
N GLU A 20 0.52 -3.35 -11.09
CA GLU A 20 0.63 -3.39 -12.55
C GLU A 20 -0.22 -4.51 -13.15
N ASN A 21 -0.19 -5.69 -12.53
CA ASN A 21 -1.08 -6.81 -12.83
C ASN A 21 -2.00 -7.02 -11.62
N ASP A 22 -3.26 -6.70 -11.81
CA ASP A 22 -4.34 -6.92 -10.84
C ASP A 22 -5.38 -7.89 -11.43
N ILE A 23 -6.26 -8.42 -10.58
CA ILE A 23 -7.32 -9.35 -11.01
C ILE A 23 -8.67 -8.82 -10.53
N HIS A 24 -9.57 -8.53 -11.46
CA HIS A 24 -10.97 -8.24 -11.17
C HIS A 24 -11.88 -9.44 -11.52
N PRO A 25 -12.93 -9.74 -10.74
CA PRO A 25 -13.86 -10.85 -11.02
C PRO A 25 -14.55 -10.85 -12.41
N PHE A 26 -14.51 -9.74 -13.15
CA PHE A 26 -15.11 -9.62 -14.48
C PHE A 26 -14.08 -9.63 -15.62
N ASP A 27 -12.81 -9.86 -15.32
CA ASP A 27 -11.77 -9.94 -16.34
C ASP A 27 -12.03 -11.14 -17.24
N SER A 28 -12.14 -10.89 -18.56
CA SER A 28 -12.34 -11.95 -19.55
C SER A 28 -11.06 -12.78 -19.77
N ASN A 29 -9.91 -12.24 -19.41
CA ASN A 29 -8.62 -12.91 -19.46
C ASN A 29 -7.74 -12.40 -18.29
N PRO A 30 -7.99 -12.85 -17.06
CA PRO A 30 -7.25 -12.38 -15.89
C PRO A 30 -5.77 -12.79 -15.99
N PRO A 31 -4.83 -11.99 -15.47
CA PRO A 31 -3.44 -12.40 -15.39
C PRO A 31 -3.31 -13.66 -14.50
N GLU A 32 -2.34 -14.51 -14.82
CA GLU A 32 -2.09 -15.74 -14.05
C GLU A 32 -1.67 -15.48 -12.59
N ARG A 33 -1.10 -14.29 -12.33
CA ARG A 33 -0.66 -13.85 -11.01
C ARG A 33 -0.78 -12.35 -10.84
N LEU A 34 -0.99 -11.92 -9.60
CA LEU A 34 -0.88 -10.52 -9.20
C LEU A 34 0.58 -10.06 -9.23
N SER A 35 0.80 -8.78 -9.53
CA SER A 35 2.11 -8.15 -9.33
C SER A 35 2.50 -8.15 -7.84
N GLU A 36 3.81 -8.06 -7.59
CA GLU A 36 4.32 -7.90 -6.23
C GLU A 36 3.86 -6.57 -5.63
N ARG A 37 3.77 -6.55 -4.30
CA ARG A 37 3.47 -5.34 -3.55
C ARG A 37 4.68 -4.42 -3.55
N HIS A 38 4.43 -3.13 -3.43
CA HIS A 38 5.49 -2.13 -3.35
C HIS A 38 6.07 -2.11 -1.93
N PRO A 39 7.39 -2.05 -1.76
CA PRO A 39 7.99 -1.83 -0.46
C PRO A 39 7.65 -0.42 0.04
N VAL A 40 7.26 -0.29 1.30
CA VAL A 40 6.78 0.97 1.89
C VAL A 40 7.28 1.17 3.32
N ILE A 41 7.16 2.41 3.79
CA ILE A 41 7.22 2.78 5.20
C ILE A 41 5.85 3.37 5.56
N VAL A 42 5.18 2.81 6.57
CA VAL A 42 3.88 3.28 7.08
C VAL A 42 4.05 3.73 8.52
N ASP A 43 3.84 5.02 8.78
CA ASP A 43 4.08 5.65 10.09
C ASP A 43 5.43 5.25 10.73
N GLY A 44 6.47 5.12 9.90
CA GLY A 44 7.82 4.72 10.30
C GLY A 44 8.07 3.20 10.34
N ILE A 45 7.06 2.36 10.10
CA ILE A 45 7.16 0.89 10.11
C ILE A 45 7.38 0.38 8.69
N LEU A 46 8.39 -0.47 8.49
CA LEU A 46 8.65 -1.10 7.20
C LEU A 46 7.54 -2.08 6.83
N GLY A 47 7.24 -2.17 5.54
CA GLY A 47 6.24 -3.10 5.06
C GLY A 47 6.14 -3.18 3.54
N GLU A 48 5.03 -3.75 3.12
CA GLU A 48 4.65 -3.90 1.72
C GLU A 48 3.20 -3.47 1.56
N ALA A 49 2.91 -2.68 0.53
CA ALA A 49 1.55 -2.24 0.24
C ALA A 49 1.24 -2.24 -1.26
N CYS A 50 -0.05 -2.33 -1.57
CA CYS A 50 -0.53 -2.10 -2.92
C CYS A 50 -1.95 -1.54 -2.91
N VAL A 51 -2.32 -0.94 -4.03
CA VAL A 51 -3.70 -0.61 -4.38
C VAL A 51 -4.15 -1.53 -5.51
N GLY A 52 -5.31 -2.14 -5.32
CA GLY A 52 -5.88 -3.04 -6.31
C GLY A 52 -7.18 -3.67 -5.84
N THR A 53 -7.82 -4.39 -6.74
CA THR A 53 -9.04 -5.14 -6.54
C THR A 53 -8.76 -6.49 -5.89
N LEU A 54 -7.57 -7.07 -6.14
CA LEU A 54 -7.04 -8.26 -5.47
C LEU A 54 -7.98 -9.48 -5.56
N GLY A 55 -8.63 -9.64 -6.72
CA GLY A 55 -9.61 -10.71 -6.96
C GLY A 55 -11.00 -10.44 -6.38
N ALA A 56 -11.25 -9.24 -5.86
CA ALA A 56 -12.54 -8.85 -5.30
C ALA A 56 -13.19 -7.70 -6.10
N TYR A 57 -14.43 -7.36 -5.77
CA TYR A 57 -15.26 -6.44 -6.59
C TYR A 57 -14.98 -4.93 -6.42
N SER A 58 -13.94 -4.54 -5.71
CA SER A 58 -13.71 -3.11 -5.40
C SER A 58 -12.23 -2.86 -5.20
N THR A 59 -11.75 -1.67 -5.59
CA THR A 59 -10.40 -1.24 -5.28
C THR A 59 -10.20 -1.14 -3.77
N ARG A 60 -9.04 -1.59 -3.30
CA ARG A 60 -8.64 -1.62 -1.90
C ARG A 60 -7.19 -1.21 -1.79
N ILE A 61 -6.84 -0.60 -0.68
CA ILE A 61 -5.46 -0.57 -0.21
C ILE A 61 -5.23 -1.80 0.66
N ASN A 62 -4.14 -2.52 0.42
CA ASN A 62 -3.68 -3.63 1.25
C ASN A 62 -2.27 -3.33 1.76
N ILE A 63 -2.04 -3.57 3.06
CA ILE A 63 -0.80 -3.27 3.76
C ILE A 63 -0.42 -4.48 4.60
N LYS A 64 0.86 -4.83 4.58
CA LYS A 64 1.48 -5.81 5.48
C LYS A 64 2.73 -5.17 6.08
N LEU A 65 2.81 -5.17 7.40
CA LEU A 65 3.88 -4.49 8.14
C LEU A 65 4.83 -5.51 8.79
N SER A 66 6.08 -5.13 8.98
CA SER A 66 7.09 -5.94 9.67
C SER A 66 6.82 -6.05 11.17
N GLU A 67 6.11 -5.06 11.72
CA GLU A 67 5.75 -4.96 13.13
C GLU A 67 4.27 -4.57 13.26
N GLU A 68 3.67 -4.79 14.43
CA GLU A 68 2.27 -4.50 14.67
C GLU A 68 2.04 -2.99 14.83
N HIS A 69 1.20 -2.42 13.96
CA HIS A 69 0.77 -1.02 14.07
C HIS A 69 -0.43 -0.90 15.01
N PRO A 70 -0.50 0.11 15.91
CA PRO A 70 -1.59 0.25 16.88
C PRO A 70 -2.98 0.29 16.23
N ASP A 71 -3.11 0.94 15.07
CA ASP A 71 -4.40 1.08 14.38
C ASP A 71 -4.62 0.10 13.22
N LEU A 72 -3.54 -0.45 12.64
CA LEU A 72 -3.61 -1.24 11.40
C LEU A 72 -3.33 -2.73 11.66
N GLY A 73 -2.80 -3.08 12.83
CA GLY A 73 -2.28 -4.41 13.11
C GLY A 73 -1.05 -4.74 12.26
N SER A 74 -0.75 -6.03 12.09
CA SER A 74 0.31 -6.51 11.20
C SER A 74 -0.13 -6.62 9.73
N THR A 75 -1.43 -6.73 9.48
CA THR A 75 -2.03 -6.75 8.15
C THR A 75 -3.31 -5.93 8.14
N PHE A 76 -3.44 -5.05 7.15
CA PHE A 76 -4.59 -4.16 7.00
C PHE A 76 -5.10 -4.17 5.56
N GLN A 77 -6.41 -4.12 5.39
CA GLN A 77 -7.03 -3.97 4.08
C GLN A 77 -8.38 -3.27 4.20
N THR A 78 -8.61 -2.27 3.35
CA THR A 78 -9.91 -1.59 3.28
C THR A 78 -10.20 -1.08 1.87
N LYS A 79 -11.49 -1.01 1.52
CA LYS A 79 -11.99 -0.29 0.33
C LYS A 79 -12.37 1.16 0.64
N TYR A 80 -12.39 1.52 1.92
CA TYR A 80 -12.72 2.87 2.39
C TYR A 80 -11.41 3.57 2.71
N PHE A 81 -10.70 4.02 1.68
CA PHE A 81 -9.48 4.80 1.81
C PHE A 81 -9.49 5.96 0.83
N ARG A 82 -8.72 6.99 1.13
CA ARG A 82 -8.47 8.12 0.23
C ARG A 82 -7.10 8.70 0.52
N PHE A 83 -6.29 8.88 -0.52
CA PHE A 83 -5.11 9.76 -0.44
C PHE A 83 -5.61 11.21 -0.42
N VAL A 84 -5.47 11.89 0.72
CA VAL A 84 -5.86 13.31 0.85
C VAL A 84 -4.82 14.19 0.17
N GLU A 85 -3.56 13.82 0.32
CA GLU A 85 -2.39 14.35 -0.36
C GLU A 85 -1.36 13.23 -0.53
N PRO A 86 -0.35 13.37 -1.41
CA PRO A 86 0.69 12.35 -1.56
C PRO A 86 1.33 12.01 -0.21
N GLY A 87 1.30 10.73 0.13
CA GLY A 87 1.85 10.18 1.36
C GLY A 87 0.96 10.26 2.60
N PHE A 88 -0.27 10.77 2.49
CA PHE A 88 -1.24 10.83 3.60
C PHE A 88 -2.56 10.17 3.20
N VAL A 89 -2.93 9.12 3.94
CA VAL A 89 -4.14 8.33 3.66
C VAL A 89 -5.11 8.44 4.82
N GLU A 90 -6.34 8.84 4.52
CA GLU A 90 -7.48 8.66 5.41
C GLU A 90 -8.17 7.32 5.10
N TRP A 91 -8.72 6.68 6.12
CA TRP A 91 -9.47 5.44 5.96
C TRP A 91 -10.67 5.35 6.92
N GLY A 92 -11.58 4.44 6.59
CA GLY A 92 -12.81 4.23 7.35
C GLY A 92 -13.78 5.39 7.21
N HIS A 93 -14.43 5.75 8.31
CA HIS A 93 -15.50 6.75 8.34
C HIS A 93 -15.32 7.81 9.45
N TYR A 94 -14.26 7.71 10.26
CA TYR A 94 -14.09 8.51 11.48
C TYR A 94 -12.77 9.30 11.50
N GLY A 95 -12.19 9.58 10.33
CA GLY A 95 -10.97 10.39 10.20
C GLY A 95 -9.68 9.67 10.61
N GLN A 96 -9.70 8.34 10.71
CA GLN A 96 -8.47 7.57 10.89
C GLN A 96 -7.53 7.82 9.71
N ASN A 97 -6.23 7.90 9.99
CA ASN A 97 -5.23 8.18 8.97
C ASN A 97 -3.89 7.52 9.30
N PHE A 98 -3.04 7.43 8.29
CA PHE A 98 -1.64 7.06 8.41
C PHE A 98 -0.81 7.75 7.32
N LYS A 99 0.48 7.92 7.56
CA LYS A 99 1.44 8.32 6.53
C LYS A 99 2.02 7.10 5.85
N ILE A 100 2.27 7.20 4.55
CA ILE A 100 2.84 6.13 3.76
C ILE A 100 3.82 6.65 2.72
N GLU A 101 5.01 6.08 2.70
CA GLU A 101 6.05 6.38 1.72
C GLU A 101 6.39 5.13 0.93
N LYS A 102 6.49 5.26 -0.39
CA LYS A 102 6.97 4.19 -1.26
C LYS A 102 8.49 4.19 -1.29
N ILE A 103 9.09 3.04 -1.02
CA ILE A 103 10.54 2.85 -1.12
C ILE A 103 10.92 2.71 -2.59
N ILE A 104 11.83 3.56 -3.05
CA ILE A 104 12.38 3.50 -4.41
C ILE A 104 13.72 2.78 -4.38
N LYS A 105 13.82 1.69 -5.13
CA LYS A 105 15.11 1.01 -5.36
C LYS A 105 15.89 1.84 -6.39
N ASN A 106 17.15 2.17 -6.07
CA ASN A 106 18.10 2.68 -7.07
C ASN A 106 18.55 1.57 -8.00
#